data_AF-A0A2N5K4M4-F1
#
_entry.id   AF-A0A2N5K4M4-F1
#
_cell.length_a   1.000
_cell.length_b   1.000
_cell.length_c   1.000
_cell.angle_alpha   90.00
_cell.angle_beta   90.00
_cell.angle_gamma   90.00
#
_symmetry.space_group_name_H-M   'P 1'
#
loop_
_entity.id
_entity.type
_entity.pdbx_description
1 polymer ?
#
loop_
_entity_poly.entity_id
_entity_poly.type
_entity_poly.pdbx_seq_one_letter_code
_entity_poly.pdbx_strand_id
1 'polypeptide(L)'
;MQTEQLYAFNSYLKECTTTVLAVTGNEVALSETVFYPGGGGQPCDIGSLQAEGRTWPVTAVRKDEQYVWHTLAGDEPPAVGTSVQGRLDWERRYLLMRTHTALHMLSAIAFADYGANVTGGNMDPGEGRLDF
;
A
#
# COMPACT_ATOMS: atom_id res chain seq x y z
N MET A 1 -7.31 -9.89 16.47
CA MET A 1 -6.59 -10.45 15.31
C MET A 1 -6.00 -9.27 14.55
N GLN A 2 -4.72 -9.34 14.19
CA GLN A 2 -4.00 -8.27 13.47
C GLN A 2 -3.97 -8.58 11.98
N THR A 3 -3.90 -7.55 11.12
CA THR A 3 -3.77 -7.75 9.67
C THR A 3 -2.39 -8.33 9.30
N GLU A 4 -2.39 -9.43 8.56
CA GLU A 4 -1.20 -10.00 7.93
C GLU A 4 -0.79 -9.18 6.69
N GLN A 5 0.46 -8.75 6.66
CA GLN A 5 0.99 -7.84 5.63
C GLN A 5 1.71 -8.63 4.54
N LEU A 6 0.96 -9.19 3.58
CA LEU A 6 1.50 -10.07 2.52
C LEU A 6 2.58 -9.38 1.68
N TYR A 7 2.45 -8.06 1.48
CA TYR A 7 3.42 -7.25 0.75
C TYR A 7 4.84 -7.26 1.36
N ALA A 8 4.97 -7.55 2.65
CA ALA A 8 6.26 -7.61 3.33
C ALA A 8 7.05 -8.89 2.97
N PHE A 9 6.34 -9.96 2.57
CA PHE A 9 6.93 -11.24 2.23
C PHE A 9 7.03 -11.46 0.71
N ASN A 10 6.06 -10.95 -0.05
CA ASN A 10 6.05 -11.04 -1.50
C ASN A 10 5.49 -9.76 -2.13
N SER A 11 6.40 -8.86 -2.52
CA SER A 11 6.06 -7.58 -3.15
C SER A 11 5.45 -7.70 -4.56
N TYR A 12 5.53 -8.89 -5.17
CA TYR A 12 4.95 -9.19 -6.49
C TYR A 12 3.57 -9.84 -6.43
N LEU A 13 3.06 -10.14 -5.23
CA LEU A 13 1.68 -10.60 -5.06
C LEU A 13 0.72 -9.44 -5.34
N LYS A 14 -0.11 -9.59 -6.37
CA LYS A 14 -0.97 -8.51 -6.90
C LYS A 14 -2.40 -8.55 -6.39
N GLU A 15 -2.83 -9.72 -5.95
CA GLU A 15 -4.17 -9.98 -5.48
C GLU A 15 -4.17 -11.04 -4.38
N CYS A 16 -5.18 -10.99 -3.51
CA CYS A 16 -5.44 -12.00 -2.50
C CYS A 16 -6.94 -12.10 -2.19
N THR A 17 -7.39 -13.29 -1.82
CA THR A 17 -8.69 -13.47 -1.16
C THR A 17 -8.48 -13.34 0.34
N THR A 18 -9.32 -12.55 1.01
CA THR A 18 -9.20 -12.24 2.44
C THR A 18 -10.59 -12.00 3.06
N THR A 19 -10.65 -11.76 4.36
CA THR A 19 -11.89 -11.53 5.11
C THR A 19 -11.90 -10.14 5.76
N VAL A 20 -13.04 -9.45 5.73
CA VAL A 20 -13.24 -8.19 6.43
C VAL A 20 -13.27 -8.44 7.95
N LEU A 21 -12.34 -7.83 8.69
CA LEU A 21 -12.25 -7.94 10.16
C LEU A 21 -13.00 -6.83 10.90
N ALA A 22 -13.02 -5.62 10.34
CA ALA A 22 -13.67 -4.47 10.96
C ALA A 22 -14.08 -3.44 9.90
N VAL A 23 -15.07 -2.63 10.23
CA VAL A 23 -15.59 -1.54 9.39
C VAL A 23 -15.74 -0.29 10.24
N THR A 24 -15.22 0.85 9.77
CA THR A 24 -15.41 2.17 10.39
C THR A 24 -15.68 3.20 9.30
N GLY A 25 -16.92 3.71 9.23
CA GLY A 25 -17.31 4.60 8.13
C GLY A 25 -17.17 3.89 6.78
N ASN A 26 -16.33 4.44 5.89
CA ASN A 26 -16.00 3.84 4.60
C ASN A 26 -14.65 3.08 4.59
N GLU A 27 -14.06 2.85 5.75
CA GLU A 27 -12.80 2.10 5.88
C GLU A 27 -13.05 0.66 6.33
N VAL A 28 -12.29 -0.27 5.75
CA VAL A 28 -12.32 -1.68 6.13
C VAL A 28 -10.94 -2.20 6.52
N ALA A 29 -10.89 -3.00 7.60
CA ALA A 29 -9.72 -3.76 7.96
C ALA A 29 -9.83 -5.19 7.41
N LEU A 30 -8.75 -5.74 6.87
CA LEU A 30 -8.70 -7.09 6.28
C LEU A 30 -7.84 -8.02 7.13
N SER A 31 -8.08 -9.34 7.05
CA SER A 31 -7.26 -10.35 7.73
C SER A 31 -5.86 -10.44 7.13
N GLU A 32 -5.76 -10.33 5.80
CA GLU A 32 -4.51 -10.31 5.05
C GLU A 32 -4.62 -9.23 3.96
N THR A 33 -3.51 -8.57 3.63
CA THR A 33 -3.53 -7.54 2.58
C THR A 33 -2.27 -7.50 1.73
N VAL A 34 -2.48 -7.34 0.42
CA VAL A 34 -1.44 -7.00 -0.56
C VAL A 34 -1.16 -5.50 -0.62
N PHE A 35 -2.02 -4.65 -0.03
CA PHE A 35 -1.94 -3.20 -0.08
C PHE A 35 -0.96 -2.66 0.96
N TYR A 36 0.03 -1.89 0.50
CA TYR A 36 1.01 -1.21 1.32
C TYR A 36 0.43 0.14 1.80
N PRO A 37 0.46 0.43 3.11
CA PRO A 37 -0.08 1.67 3.68
C PRO A 37 0.75 2.93 3.38
N GLY A 38 1.87 2.80 2.67
CA GLY A 38 2.81 3.91 2.49
C GLY A 38 3.79 4.06 3.67
N GLY A 39 4.76 4.94 3.51
CA GLY A 39 5.80 5.21 4.51
C GLY A 39 7.10 5.70 3.89
N GLY A 40 7.88 6.48 4.66
CA GLY A 40 9.20 6.96 4.21
C GLY A 40 9.16 7.81 2.92
N GLY A 41 8.06 8.53 2.68
CA GLY A 41 7.84 9.30 1.45
C GLY A 41 7.24 8.49 0.29
N GLN A 42 7.08 7.17 0.42
CA GLN A 42 6.34 6.37 -0.55
C GLN A 42 4.83 6.48 -0.31
N PRO A 43 4.03 6.84 -1.34
CA PRO A 43 2.57 6.81 -1.28
C PRO A 43 2.04 5.41 -1.01
N CYS A 44 0.84 5.34 -0.42
CA CYS A 44 0.13 4.08 -0.27
C CYS A 44 -0.31 3.51 -1.63
N ASP A 45 -0.71 2.25 -1.63
CA ASP A 45 -1.35 1.66 -2.79
C ASP A 45 -2.80 2.08 -2.96
N ILE A 46 -3.29 1.85 -4.18
CA ILE A 46 -4.68 1.92 -4.57
C ILE A 46 -5.05 0.64 -5.32
N GLY A 47 -6.35 0.41 -5.55
CA GLY A 47 -6.82 -0.76 -6.26
C GLY A 47 -8.31 -0.98 -6.03
N SER A 48 -8.72 -2.23 -5.81
CA SER A 48 -10.12 -2.57 -5.55
C SER A 48 -10.31 -3.75 -4.61
N LEU A 49 -11.45 -3.77 -3.92
CA LEU A 49 -12.03 -4.95 -3.29
C LEU A 49 -13.24 -5.40 -4.08
N GLN A 50 -13.44 -6.71 -4.23
CA GLN A 50 -14.56 -7.29 -4.98
C GLN A 50 -15.21 -8.42 -4.19
N ALA A 51 -16.54 -8.40 -4.08
CA ALA A 51 -17.34 -9.49 -3.51
C ALA A 51 -18.78 -9.35 -3.98
N GLU A 52 -19.48 -10.48 -4.13
CA GLU A 52 -20.94 -10.51 -4.41
C GLU A 52 -21.37 -9.67 -5.62
N GLY A 53 -20.51 -9.57 -6.65
CA GLY A 53 -20.76 -8.76 -7.85
C GLY A 53 -20.60 -7.24 -7.66
N ARG A 54 -20.22 -6.79 -6.46
CA ARG A 54 -19.85 -5.41 -6.16
C ARG A 54 -18.34 -5.22 -6.23
N THR A 55 -17.92 -4.01 -6.61
CA THR A 55 -16.52 -3.58 -6.63
C THR A 55 -16.40 -2.25 -5.89
N TRP A 56 -15.49 -2.18 -4.93
CA TRP A 56 -15.18 -0.97 -4.18
C TRP A 56 -13.75 -0.52 -4.51
N PRO A 57 -13.55 0.68 -5.09
CA PRO A 57 -12.22 1.24 -5.28
C PRO A 57 -11.56 1.52 -3.93
N VAL A 58 -10.33 1.03 -3.75
CA VAL A 58 -9.48 1.38 -2.60
C VAL A 58 -8.69 2.63 -2.98
N THR A 59 -8.90 3.71 -2.26
CA THR A 59 -8.35 5.04 -2.58
C THR A 59 -7.23 5.49 -1.65
N ALA A 60 -7.21 4.96 -0.43
CA ALA A 60 -6.15 5.18 0.53
C ALA A 60 -5.99 3.96 1.43
N VAL A 61 -4.80 3.79 1.97
CA VAL A 61 -4.47 2.70 2.88
C VAL A 61 -3.66 3.28 4.02
N ARG A 62 -4.05 3.02 5.25
CA ARG A 62 -3.34 3.45 6.45
C ARG A 62 -3.19 2.29 7.41
N LYS A 63 -2.23 2.39 8.32
CA LYS A 63 -1.99 1.38 9.35
C LYS A 63 -2.00 2.02 10.73
N ASP A 64 -2.63 1.35 11.68
CA ASP A 64 -2.48 1.63 13.11
C ASP A 64 -1.83 0.43 13.82
N GLU A 65 -1.86 0.43 15.16
CA GLU A 65 -1.25 -0.65 15.97
C GLU A 65 -1.87 -2.03 15.69
N GLN A 66 -3.14 -2.08 15.28
CA GLN A 66 -3.92 -3.30 15.19
C GLN A 66 -4.28 -3.70 13.75
N TYR A 67 -4.54 -2.75 12.86
CA TYR A 67 -5.10 -3.03 11.53
C TYR A 67 -4.41 -2.26 10.41
N VAL A 68 -4.49 -2.82 9.21
CA VAL A 68 -4.35 -2.05 7.96
C VAL A 68 -5.75 -1.72 7.46
N TRP A 69 -6.08 -0.43 7.45
CA TRP A 69 -7.36 0.12 7.01
C TRP A 69 -7.30 0.53 5.55
N HIS A 70 -8.34 0.18 4.81
CA HIS A 70 -8.49 0.46 3.39
C HIS A 70 -9.71 1.38 3.21
N THR A 71 -9.47 2.62 2.78
CA THR A 71 -10.53 3.59 2.51
C THR A 71 -11.18 3.27 1.17
N LEU A 72 -12.48 2.96 1.20
CA LEU A 72 -13.26 2.62 0.03
C LEU A 72 -13.99 3.84 -0.53
N ALA A 73 -14.04 3.96 -1.86
CA ALA A 73 -14.92 4.90 -2.53
C ALA A 73 -16.32 4.29 -2.71
N GLY A 74 -17.36 5.10 -2.48
CA GLY A 74 -18.76 4.70 -2.56
C GLY A 74 -19.38 4.36 -1.20
N ASP A 75 -20.67 4.05 -1.23
CA ASP A 75 -21.46 3.74 -0.04
C ASP A 75 -21.53 2.22 0.22
N GLU A 76 -21.85 1.87 1.46
CA GLU A 76 -22.03 0.48 1.93
C GLU A 76 -20.78 -0.40 1.71
N PRO A 77 -19.77 -0.29 2.59
CA PRO A 77 -18.63 -1.22 2.58
C PRO A 77 -19.10 -2.67 2.85
N PRO A 78 -18.31 -3.68 2.43
CA PRO A 78 -18.59 -5.07 2.75
C PRO A 78 -18.66 -5.27 4.26
N ALA A 79 -19.61 -6.10 4.72
CA ALA A 79 -19.80 -6.36 6.14
C ALA A 79 -18.62 -7.12 6.75
N VAL A 80 -18.46 -7.02 8.08
CA VAL A 80 -17.51 -7.85 8.82
C VAL A 80 -17.83 -9.34 8.59
N GLY A 81 -16.81 -10.13 8.28
CA GLY A 81 -16.92 -11.54 7.93
C GLY A 81 -17.11 -11.81 6.44
N THR A 82 -17.36 -10.80 5.60
CA THR A 82 -17.43 -10.98 4.15
C THR A 82 -16.06 -11.36 3.59
N SER A 83 -16.02 -12.41 2.76
CA SER A 83 -14.84 -12.75 1.96
C SER A 83 -14.77 -11.86 0.73
N VAL A 84 -13.64 -11.18 0.55
CA VAL A 84 -13.39 -10.23 -0.54
C VAL A 84 -12.12 -10.60 -1.30
N GLN A 85 -12.09 -10.32 -2.60
CA GLN A 85 -10.87 -10.35 -3.40
C GLN A 85 -10.28 -8.93 -3.47
N GLY A 86 -9.09 -8.73 -2.90
CA GLY A 86 -8.32 -7.50 -3.04
C GLY A 86 -7.39 -7.57 -4.24
N ARG A 87 -7.35 -6.52 -5.07
CA ARG A 87 -6.47 -6.40 -6.24
C ARG A 87 -5.82 -5.03 -6.27
N LEU A 88 -4.50 -4.99 -6.43
CA LEU A 88 -3.73 -3.76 -6.58
C LEU A 88 -3.93 -3.13 -7.97
N ASP A 89 -3.82 -1.80 -8.05
CA ASP A 89 -3.35 -1.15 -9.26
C ASP A 89 -1.86 -1.50 -9.45
N TRP A 90 -1.62 -2.55 -10.24
CA TRP A 90 -0.30 -3.12 -10.40
C TRP A 90 0.66 -2.19 -11.15
N GLU A 91 0.18 -1.42 -12.13
CA GLU A 91 1.03 -0.51 -12.88
C GLU A 91 1.57 0.58 -11.97
N ARG A 92 0.70 1.17 -11.14
CA ARG A 92 1.11 2.14 -10.11
C ARG A 92 2.10 1.51 -9.13
N ARG A 93 1.76 0.36 -8.54
CA ARG A 93 2.61 -0.31 -7.54
C ARG A 93 4.00 -0.61 -8.09
N TYR A 94 4.07 -1.15 -9.30
CA TYR A 94 5.35 -1.50 -9.91
C TYR A 94 6.21 -0.27 -10.21
N LEU A 95 5.58 0.83 -10.64
CA LEU A 95 6.28 2.08 -10.88
C LEU A 95 6.81 2.70 -9.57
N LEU A 96 6.05 2.60 -8.47
CA LEU A 96 6.52 2.97 -7.13
C LEU A 96 7.73 2.10 -6.70
N MET A 97 7.67 0.78 -6.86
CA MET A 97 8.79 -0.11 -6.52
C MET A 97 10.08 0.24 -7.27
N ARG A 98 9.96 0.55 -8.58
CA ARG A 98 11.09 0.98 -9.41
C ARG A 98 11.66 2.31 -8.94
N THR A 99 10.78 3.27 -8.64
CA THR A 99 11.16 4.60 -8.16
C THR A 99 11.90 4.50 -6.83
N HIS A 100 11.37 3.73 -5.86
CA HIS A 100 12.01 3.52 -4.56
C HIS A 100 13.40 2.90 -4.71
N THR A 101 13.52 1.87 -5.55
CA THR A 101 14.81 1.23 -5.85
C THR A 101 15.81 2.22 -6.43
N ALA A 102 15.38 3.09 -7.35
CA ALA A 102 16.23 4.13 -7.92
C ALA A 102 16.70 5.14 -6.87
N LEU A 103 15.82 5.53 -5.92
CA LEU A 103 16.22 6.41 -4.81
C LEU A 103 17.28 5.76 -3.91
N HIS A 104 17.16 4.46 -3.59
CA HIS A 104 18.22 3.78 -2.84
C HIS A 104 19.56 3.76 -3.58
N MET A 105 19.55 3.56 -4.90
CA MET A 105 20.78 3.63 -5.70
C MET A 105 21.39 5.04 -5.67
N LEU A 106 20.57 6.09 -5.81
CA LEU A 106 21.04 7.48 -5.72
C LEU A 106 21.61 7.79 -4.33
N SER A 107 20.95 7.36 -3.27
CA SER A 107 21.44 7.49 -1.89
C SER A 107 22.78 6.80 -1.68
N ALA A 108 22.95 5.59 -2.21
CA ALA A 108 24.20 4.85 -2.10
C ALA A 108 25.36 5.57 -2.81
N ILE A 109 25.12 6.13 -3.99
CA ILE A 109 26.12 6.90 -4.75
C ILE A 109 26.48 8.20 -4.00
N ALA A 110 25.48 8.96 -3.56
CA ALA A 110 25.72 10.21 -2.82
C ALA A 110 26.53 9.98 -1.53
N PHE A 111 26.27 8.88 -0.82
CA PHE A 111 27.05 8.49 0.35
C PHE A 111 28.47 8.07 -0.03
N ALA A 112 28.63 7.23 -1.06
CA ALA A 112 29.94 6.72 -1.47
C ALA A 112 30.89 7.83 -1.97
N ASP A 113 30.36 8.79 -2.75
CA ASP A 113 31.17 9.82 -3.40
C ASP A 113 31.36 11.06 -2.51
N TYR A 114 30.40 11.36 -1.63
CA TYR A 114 30.38 12.62 -0.88
C TYR A 114 30.18 12.47 0.64
N GLY A 115 29.97 11.25 1.16
CA GLY A 115 29.65 11.04 2.58
C GLY A 115 28.32 11.64 3.02
N ALA A 116 27.44 11.97 2.06
CA ALA A 116 26.19 12.66 2.31
C ALA A 116 25.09 11.65 2.72
N ASN A 117 24.42 11.92 3.84
CA ASN A 117 23.31 11.11 4.33
C ASN A 117 21.99 11.71 3.87
N VAL A 118 21.00 10.87 3.61
CA VAL A 118 19.64 11.35 3.30
C VAL A 118 19.05 12.02 4.54
N THR A 119 18.62 13.27 4.39
CA THR A 119 17.93 14.06 5.42
C THR A 119 16.42 14.15 5.17
N GLY A 120 15.98 13.88 3.94
CA GLY A 120 14.58 13.91 3.53
C GLY A 120 14.37 13.26 2.18
N GLY A 121 13.12 12.94 1.86
CA GLY A 121 12.76 12.35 0.57
C GLY A 121 11.26 12.25 0.38
N ASN A 122 10.84 12.20 -0.88
CA ASN A 122 9.48 11.90 -1.25
C ASN A 122 9.46 11.31 -2.66
N MET A 123 8.40 10.57 -2.97
CA MET A 123 8.23 10.00 -4.29
C MET A 123 6.77 9.95 -4.71
N ASP A 124 6.58 9.93 -6.02
CA ASP A 124 5.34 9.62 -6.71
C ASP A 124 5.67 8.54 -7.77
N PRO A 125 4.69 7.94 -8.46
CA PRO A 125 4.99 6.94 -9.48
C PRO A 125 5.82 7.54 -10.62
N GLY A 126 7.10 7.16 -10.68
CA GLY A 126 8.01 7.52 -11.76
C GLY A 126 8.82 8.79 -11.49
N GLU A 127 8.61 9.43 -10.35
CA GLU A 127 9.32 10.63 -9.94
C GLU A 127 9.65 10.60 -8.44
N GLY A 128 10.78 11.19 -8.05
CA GLY A 128 11.15 11.25 -6.65
C GLY A 128 12.33 12.18 -6.42
N ARG A 129 12.52 12.53 -5.15
CA ARG A 129 13.66 13.34 -4.70
C ARG A 129 14.26 12.77 -3.43
N LEU A 130 15.54 13.04 -3.25
CA LEU A 130 16.24 12.88 -1.99
C LEU A 130 16.92 14.20 -1.63
N ASP A 131 16.86 14.54 -0.36
CA ASP A 131 17.51 15.68 0.26
C ASP A 131 18.70 15.16 1.08
N PHE A 132 19.83 15.85 1.05
CA PHE A 132 21.10 15.45 1.68
C PHE A 132 21.69 16.58 2.52
#